data_AF-A0A653HRM4-F1
#
_entry.id   AF-A0A653HRM4-F1
#
_cell.length_a   1.000
_cell.length_b   1.000
_cell.length_c   1.000
_cell.angle_alpha   90.00
_cell.angle_beta   90.00
_cell.angle_gamma   90.00
#
_symmetry.space_group_name_H-M   'P 1'
#
loop_
_entity.id
_entity.type
_entity.pdbx_description
1 polymer ?
#
loop_
_entity_poly.entity_id
_entity_poly.type
_entity_poly.pdbx_seq_one_letter_code
_entity_poly.pdbx_strand_id
1 'polypeptide(L)'
;KHKTEKESQYYGFDGNRQYDYYIEDGEKPSTSKHNPGSIKLNNLKLTDVAKVNTKVDDVPIKTFNILVDDARQLTQRYFKTLAQTEKAYFMQDNDFIQRFVQGVEKLNNVDLSKKQEDLAASKVKLHMYKLYEDDYHNSGGESYDY
;
A
#
# COMPACT_ATOMS: atom_id res chain seq x y z
N LYS A 1 5.18 -66.66 -19.04
CA LYS A 1 4.13 -66.49 -18.00
C LYS A 1 3.22 -65.35 -18.44
N HIS A 2 1.93 -65.65 -18.60
CA HIS A 2 0.73 -64.81 -18.70
C HIS A 2 0.66 -63.67 -19.76
N LYS A 3 -0.31 -63.66 -20.69
CA LYS A 3 -1.75 -63.29 -20.53
C LYS A 3 -1.88 -61.81 -20.11
N THR A 4 -2.68 -60.90 -20.68
CA THR A 4 -3.87 -60.96 -21.55
C THR A 4 -4.21 -59.51 -21.99
N GLU A 5 -4.99 -59.36 -23.07
CA GLU A 5 -6.11 -58.41 -23.31
C GLU A 5 -6.00 -56.94 -22.81
N LYS A 6 -6.03 -55.93 -23.71
CA LYS A 6 -7.20 -55.28 -24.33
C LYS A 6 -8.12 -54.51 -23.37
N GLU A 7 -8.54 -53.34 -23.87
CA GLU A 7 -9.75 -52.55 -23.57
C GLU A 7 -9.67 -51.35 -22.57
N SER A 8 -9.80 -50.17 -23.18
CA SER A 8 -10.91 -49.19 -23.00
C SER A 8 -11.27 -48.66 -21.61
N GLN A 9 -11.10 -47.33 -21.48
CA GLN A 9 -11.97 -46.32 -20.86
C GLN A 9 -12.67 -46.59 -19.50
N TYR A 10 -12.50 -45.69 -18.52
CA TYR A 10 -13.53 -44.76 -18.00
C TYR A 10 -13.08 -44.09 -16.66
N TYR A 11 -13.46 -42.82 -16.54
CA TYR A 11 -13.65 -41.90 -15.40
C TYR A 11 -13.33 -42.31 -13.94
N GLY A 12 -12.84 -41.33 -13.16
CA GLY A 12 -12.98 -41.33 -11.70
C GLY A 12 -12.33 -40.12 -11.01
N PHE A 13 -13.13 -39.13 -10.64
CA PHE A 13 -12.82 -38.09 -9.66
C PHE A 13 -13.01 -38.69 -8.26
N ASP A 14 -12.00 -38.67 -7.39
CA ASP A 14 -12.17 -38.41 -5.94
C ASP A 14 -10.85 -38.50 -5.14
N GLY A 15 -10.63 -37.49 -4.29
CA GLY A 15 -10.34 -37.69 -2.86
C GLY A 15 -8.94 -38.13 -2.42
N ASN A 16 -8.18 -37.17 -1.89
CA ASN A 16 -7.24 -37.30 -0.76
C ASN A 16 -6.04 -38.26 -0.88
N ARG A 17 -4.85 -37.70 -1.14
CA ARG A 17 -3.64 -37.96 -0.33
C ARG A 17 -2.51 -36.98 -0.64
N GLN A 18 -1.93 -36.47 0.44
CA GLN A 18 -0.82 -35.52 0.54
C GLN A 18 0.40 -36.04 -0.23
N TYR A 19 1.00 -35.16 -1.04
CA TYR A 19 2.38 -35.31 -1.47
C TYR A 19 3.18 -34.23 -0.75
N ASP A 20 3.91 -34.65 0.28
CA ASP A 20 5.02 -33.89 0.87
C ASP A 20 6.10 -33.73 -0.20
N TYR A 21 6.03 -32.65 -0.95
CA TYR A 21 7.18 -32.21 -1.74
C TYR A 21 8.14 -31.51 -0.79
N TYR A 22 9.15 -32.26 -0.34
CA TYR A 22 10.43 -31.71 0.08
C TYR A 22 10.98 -30.90 -1.09
N ILE A 23 10.92 -29.57 -0.96
CA ILE A 23 11.64 -28.65 -1.83
C ILE A 23 12.96 -28.36 -1.13
N GLU A 24 14.05 -28.77 -1.77
CA GLU A 24 15.43 -28.47 -1.38
C GLU A 24 15.58 -26.96 -1.10
N ASP A 25 16.34 -26.63 -0.05
CA ASP A 25 16.67 -25.26 0.40
C ASP A 25 17.35 -24.45 -0.73
N GLY A 26 16.53 -23.93 -1.64
CA GLY A 26 16.84 -22.74 -2.40
C GLY A 26 16.48 -21.56 -1.52
N GLU A 27 17.48 -20.75 -1.14
CA GLU A 27 17.29 -19.50 -0.41
C GLU A 27 16.07 -18.75 -0.95
N LYS A 28 15.02 -18.62 -0.12
CA LYS A 28 13.95 -17.67 -0.41
C LYS A 28 14.64 -16.32 -0.61
N PRO A 29 14.46 -15.62 -1.74
CA PRO A 29 14.90 -14.24 -1.82
C PRO A 29 14.23 -13.52 -0.66
N SER A 30 15.04 -13.03 0.27
CA SER A 30 14.60 -12.23 1.40
C SER A 30 13.57 -11.26 0.88
N THR A 31 12.33 -11.33 1.37
CA THR A 31 11.35 -10.28 1.18
C THR A 31 11.88 -9.09 1.98
N SER A 32 12.89 -8.42 1.45
CA SER A 32 13.38 -7.15 1.94
C SER A 32 12.21 -6.22 1.79
N LYS A 33 11.40 -6.12 2.86
CA LYS A 33 10.52 -4.98 3.07
C LYS A 33 11.42 -3.78 2.84
N HIS A 34 11.09 -2.99 1.82
CA HIS A 34 11.73 -1.70 1.62
C HIS A 34 11.64 -1.00 2.96
N ASN A 35 12.77 -0.92 3.68
CA ASN A 35 12.83 -0.21 4.94
C ASN A 35 12.87 1.25 4.50
N PRO A 36 11.78 2.01 4.61
CA PRO A 36 11.80 3.41 4.22
C PRO A 36 12.57 4.11 5.34
N GLY A 37 13.90 3.99 5.30
CA GLY A 37 14.80 4.59 6.28
C GLY A 37 14.33 6.02 6.49
N SER A 38 14.05 6.38 7.74
CA SER A 38 13.35 7.59 8.18
C SER A 38 13.28 8.69 7.10
N ILE A 39 12.21 8.69 6.29
CA ILE A 39 12.05 9.69 5.24
C ILE A 39 11.76 11.02 5.94
N LYS A 40 12.70 11.96 5.83
CA LYS A 40 12.55 13.32 6.36
C LYS A 40 11.96 14.22 5.29
N LEU A 41 10.64 14.31 5.31
CA LEU A 41 9.88 15.20 4.44
C LEU A 41 9.69 16.55 5.13
N ASN A 42 10.63 17.50 4.97
CA ASN A 42 10.56 18.84 5.58
C ASN A 42 9.96 18.85 7.01
N ASN A 43 10.60 18.10 7.93
CA ASN A 43 10.22 17.87 9.33
C ASN A 43 9.18 16.79 9.62
N LEU A 44 8.55 16.21 8.61
CA LEU A 44 7.76 14.99 8.77
C LEU A 44 8.71 13.81 9.05
N LYS A 45 8.54 13.18 10.21
CA LYS A 45 9.20 11.92 10.55
C LYS A 45 8.18 10.80 10.41
N LEU A 46 8.34 9.96 9.39
CA LEU A 46 7.58 8.71 9.32
C LEU A 46 8.05 7.79 10.45
N THR A 47 7.12 7.18 11.16
CA THR A 47 7.45 6.12 12.10
C THR A 47 7.88 4.86 11.36
N ASP A 48 8.63 3.98 12.01
CA ASP A 48 9.03 2.72 11.39
C ASP A 48 7.81 1.82 11.10
N VAL A 49 6.79 1.87 11.96
CA VAL A 49 5.53 1.12 11.85
C VAL A 49 4.34 2.04 12.12
N ALA A 50 3.22 1.82 11.42
CA ALA A 50 1.95 2.48 11.73
C ALA A 50 1.50 2.10 13.15
N LYS A 51 1.25 3.10 14.00
CA LYS A 51 0.70 2.87 15.34
C LYS A 51 -0.77 2.49 15.22
N VAL A 52 -1.24 1.54 16.01
CA VAL A 52 -2.69 1.28 16.10
C VAL A 52 -3.36 2.47 16.80
N ASN A 53 -4.27 3.14 16.09
CA ASN A 53 -5.09 4.20 16.66
C ASN A 53 -6.35 3.61 17.32
N THR A 54 -6.49 3.84 18.63
CA THR A 54 -7.61 3.41 19.46
C THR A 54 -8.52 4.56 19.88
N LYS A 55 -8.23 5.80 19.44
CA LYS A 55 -9.00 6.99 19.77
C LYS A 55 -10.35 6.96 19.06
N VAL A 56 -11.41 7.21 19.81
CA VAL A 56 -12.79 7.20 19.30
C VAL A 56 -13.31 8.62 19.07
N ASP A 57 -12.87 9.58 19.88
CA ASP A 57 -13.37 10.95 19.82
C ASP A 57 -12.82 11.70 18.60
N ASP A 58 -13.74 12.23 17.80
CA ASP A 58 -13.45 13.02 16.63
C ASP A 58 -12.92 14.42 17.00
N VAL A 59 -11.99 14.92 16.20
CA VAL A 59 -11.61 16.35 16.24
C VAL A 59 -12.64 17.18 15.49
N PRO A 60 -12.74 18.50 15.76
CA PRO A 60 -13.62 19.38 14.99
C PRO A 60 -13.35 19.29 13.49
N ILE A 61 -14.42 19.31 12.69
CA ILE A 61 -14.35 19.18 11.22
C ILE A 61 -13.38 20.20 10.59
N LYS A 62 -13.31 21.41 11.14
CA LYS A 62 -12.35 22.44 10.70
C LYS A 62 -10.90 21.99 10.87
N THR A 63 -10.57 21.47 12.05
CA THR A 63 -9.23 20.92 12.36
C THR A 63 -8.90 19.74 11.46
N PHE A 64 -9.86 18.84 11.24
CA PHE A 64 -9.70 17.70 10.35
C PHE A 64 -9.40 18.14 8.90
N ASN A 65 -10.15 19.11 8.38
CA ASN A 65 -9.96 19.59 7.01
C ASN A 65 -8.59 20.26 6.83
N ILE A 66 -8.17 21.10 7.79
CA ILE A 66 -6.84 21.72 7.78
C ILE A 66 -5.75 20.64 7.71
N LEU A 67 -5.84 19.61 8.56
CA LEU A 67 -4.88 18.52 8.59
C LEU A 67 -4.83 17.75 7.25
N VAL A 68 -5.98 17.48 6.64
CA VAL A 68 -6.04 16.83 5.32
C VAL A 68 -5.43 17.71 4.23
N ASP A 69 -5.65 19.02 4.28
CA ASP A 69 -5.07 19.95 3.30
C ASP A 69 -3.55 20.08 3.46
N ASP A 70 -3.05 20.07 4.70
CA ASP A 70 -1.61 20.01 4.97
C ASP A 70 -1.01 18.68 4.49
N ALA A 71 -1.70 17.56 4.72
CA ALA A 71 -1.30 16.25 4.24
C ALA A 71 -1.21 16.23 2.70
N ARG A 72 -2.16 16.85 2.00
CA ARG A 72 -2.13 16.99 0.53
C ARG A 72 -0.95 17.81 0.04
N GLN A 73 -0.70 18.97 0.65
CA GLN A 73 0.44 19.81 0.28
C GLN A 73 1.79 19.09 0.48
N LEU A 74 1.94 18.39 1.60
CA LEU A 74 3.14 17.58 1.88
C LEU A 74 3.27 16.42 0.90
N THR A 75 2.17 15.74 0.58
CA THR A 75 2.13 14.66 -0.42
C THR A 75 2.59 15.18 -1.78
N GLN A 76 2.07 16.32 -2.22
CA GLN A 76 2.44 16.92 -3.50
C GLN A 76 3.93 17.27 -3.55
N ARG A 77 4.48 17.83 -2.48
CA ARG A 77 5.92 18.13 -2.38
C ARG A 77 6.76 16.86 -2.42
N TYR A 78 6.34 15.81 -1.71
CA TYR A 78 7.02 14.52 -1.71
C TYR A 78 7.01 13.87 -3.08
N PHE A 79 5.83 13.78 -3.70
CA PHE A 79 5.63 13.11 -4.99
C PHE A 79 6.50 13.74 -6.08
N LYS A 80 6.66 15.07 -6.08
CA LYS A 80 7.55 15.77 -7.01
C LYS A 80 9.02 15.33 -6.92
N THR A 81 9.46 14.78 -5.79
CA THR A 81 10.84 14.29 -5.60
C THR A 81 11.03 12.83 -5.99
N LEU A 82 9.95 12.09 -6.22
CA LEU A 82 9.98 10.66 -6.50
C LEU A 82 10.01 10.37 -8.00
N ALA A 83 10.66 9.26 -8.37
CA ALA A 83 10.53 8.67 -9.70
C ALA A 83 9.13 8.07 -9.90
N GLN A 84 8.70 7.89 -11.16
CA GLN A 84 7.36 7.38 -11.47
C GLN A 84 7.09 5.99 -10.88
N THR A 85 8.10 5.10 -10.90
CA THR A 85 8.01 3.76 -10.30
C THR A 85 7.83 3.80 -8.79
N GLU A 86 8.49 4.74 -8.10
CA GLU A 86 8.36 4.95 -6.65
C GLU A 86 6.99 5.51 -6.30
N LYS A 87 6.46 6.47 -7.08
CA LYS A 87 5.09 6.97 -6.91
C LYS A 87 4.09 5.81 -7.03
N ALA A 88 4.21 4.99 -8.06
CA ALA A 88 3.35 3.82 -8.26
C ALA A 88 3.38 2.86 -7.06
N TYR A 89 4.57 2.62 -6.50
CA TYR A 89 4.74 1.80 -5.30
C TYR A 89 4.05 2.42 -4.07
N PHE A 90 4.37 3.67 -3.72
CA PHE A 90 3.87 4.30 -2.49
C PHE A 90 2.36 4.57 -2.50
N MET A 91 1.74 4.71 -3.66
CA MET A 91 0.27 4.83 -3.78
C MET A 91 -0.48 3.56 -3.38
N GLN A 92 0.14 2.39 -3.59
CA GLN A 92 -0.46 1.10 -3.25
C GLN A 92 -0.13 0.68 -1.82
N ASP A 93 0.91 1.25 -1.22
CA ASP A 93 1.35 0.96 0.13
C ASP A 93 0.46 1.66 1.18
N ASN A 94 -0.60 0.97 1.61
CA ASN A 94 -1.51 1.47 2.64
C ASN A 94 -0.80 1.72 3.98
N ASP A 95 0.25 0.95 4.30
CA ASP A 95 1.00 1.13 5.55
C ASP A 95 1.84 2.40 5.50
N PHE A 96 2.47 2.69 4.35
CA PHE A 96 3.10 3.99 4.11
C PHE A 96 2.10 5.14 4.25
N ILE A 97 0.92 5.04 3.61
CA ILE A 97 -0.10 6.09 3.67
C ILE A 97 -0.57 6.33 5.12
N GLN A 98 -0.78 5.26 5.89
CA GLN A 98 -1.15 5.39 7.30
C GLN A 98 -0.05 6.09 8.11
N ARG A 99 1.21 5.66 7.94
CA ARG A 99 2.36 6.29 8.61
C ARG A 99 2.53 7.75 8.20
N PHE A 100 2.23 8.08 6.96
CA PHE A 100 2.27 9.45 6.46
C PHE A 100 1.24 10.31 7.20
N VAL A 101 -0.02 9.87 7.27
CA VAL A 101 -1.07 10.57 8.04
C VAL A 101 -0.68 10.75 9.50
N GLN A 102 -0.18 9.70 10.15
CA GLN A 102 0.29 9.76 11.53
C GLN A 102 1.49 10.69 11.74
N GLY A 103 2.35 10.82 10.72
CA GLY A 103 3.40 11.83 10.71
C GLY A 103 2.80 13.24 10.70
N VAL A 104 1.78 13.48 9.89
CA VAL A 104 1.12 14.80 9.74
C VAL A 104 0.36 15.17 11.02
N GLU A 105 -0.29 14.20 11.66
CA GLU A 105 -0.88 14.34 13.00
C GLU A 105 0.13 14.84 14.02
N LYS A 106 1.30 14.19 14.11
CA LYS A 106 2.38 14.59 15.01
C LYS A 106 2.94 15.96 14.71
N LEU A 107 3.09 16.30 13.43
CA LEU A 107 3.58 17.60 12.99
C LEU A 107 2.63 18.73 13.42
N ASN A 108 1.33 18.47 13.38
CA ASN A 108 0.28 19.44 13.71
C ASN A 108 -0.17 19.38 15.18
N ASN A 109 0.37 18.45 15.97
CA ASN A 109 -0.07 18.17 17.35
C ASN A 109 -1.59 17.92 17.44
N VAL A 110 -2.11 17.11 16.51
CA VAL A 110 -3.52 16.72 16.44
C VAL A 110 -3.60 15.20 16.40
N ASP A 111 -4.38 14.61 17.29
CA ASP A 111 -4.69 13.18 17.27
C ASP A 111 -6.09 12.99 16.67
N LEU A 112 -6.22 12.35 15.51
CA LEU A 112 -7.53 12.03 14.93
C LEU A 112 -8.14 10.82 15.64
N SER A 113 -9.47 10.69 15.54
CA SER A 113 -10.10 9.40 15.82
C SER A 113 -9.68 8.37 14.78
N LYS A 114 -9.82 7.07 15.10
CA LYS A 114 -9.54 6.00 14.14
C LYS A 114 -10.32 6.17 12.83
N LYS A 115 -11.59 6.60 12.92
CA LYS A 115 -12.44 6.84 11.74
C LYS A 115 -11.92 8.00 10.89
N GLN A 116 -11.51 9.09 11.54
CA GLN A 116 -10.97 10.26 10.85
C GLN A 116 -9.58 9.96 10.25
N GLU A 117 -8.73 9.19 10.93
CA GLU A 117 -7.43 8.74 10.40
C GLU A 117 -7.62 7.90 9.13
N ASP A 118 -8.53 6.92 9.14
CA ASP A 118 -8.83 6.08 7.97
C ASP A 118 -9.41 6.90 6.80
N LEU A 119 -10.24 7.89 7.10
CA LEU A 119 -10.77 8.82 6.11
C LEU A 119 -9.66 9.74 5.56
N ALA A 120 -8.77 10.24 6.39
CA ALA A 120 -7.62 11.04 5.97
C ALA A 120 -6.69 10.21 5.07
N ALA A 121 -6.38 8.97 5.44
CA ALA A 121 -5.58 8.05 4.64
C ALA A 121 -6.21 7.81 3.27
N SER A 122 -7.52 7.58 3.22
CA SER A 122 -8.25 7.42 1.96
C SER A 122 -8.20 8.68 1.08
N LYS A 123 -8.33 9.87 1.68
CA LYS A 123 -8.25 11.15 0.96
C LYS A 123 -6.83 11.44 0.44
N VAL A 124 -5.81 11.09 1.22
CA VAL A 124 -4.40 11.20 0.80
C VAL A 124 -4.13 10.24 -0.35
N LYS A 125 -4.53 8.98 -0.25
CA LYS A 125 -4.40 7.99 -1.32
C LYS A 125 -5.04 8.46 -2.63
N LEU A 126 -6.28 8.96 -2.56
CA LEU A 126 -6.96 9.51 -3.72
C LEU A 126 -6.20 10.70 -4.32
N HIS A 127 -5.61 11.56 -3.49
CA HIS A 127 -4.81 12.67 -3.98
C HIS A 127 -3.52 12.21 -4.66
N MET A 128 -2.86 11.18 -4.13
CA MET A 128 -1.67 10.60 -4.75
C MET A 128 -1.98 10.03 -6.15
N TYR A 129 -3.12 9.35 -6.33
CA TYR A 129 -3.56 8.87 -7.65
C TYR A 129 -3.70 10.01 -8.65
N LYS A 130 -4.36 11.11 -8.25
CA LYS A 130 -4.50 12.28 -9.12
C LYS A 130 -3.15 12.86 -9.52
N LEU A 131 -2.23 13.00 -8.56
CA LEU A 131 -0.88 13.50 -8.84
C LEU A 131 -0.11 12.58 -9.81
N TYR A 132 -0.30 11.28 -9.70
CA TYR A 132 0.34 10.31 -10.57
C TYR A 132 -0.22 10.35 -12.00
N GLU A 133 -1.55 10.42 -12.14
CA GLU A 133 -2.24 10.57 -13.42
C GLU A 133 -1.85 11.90 -14.10
N ASP A 134 -1.87 13.01 -13.35
CA ASP A 134 -1.46 14.33 -13.84
C ASP A 134 -0.01 14.30 -14.36
N ASP A 135 0.92 13.70 -13.61
CA ASP A 135 2.32 13.57 -14.04
C ASP A 135 2.46 12.66 -15.26
N TYR A 136 1.68 11.57 -15.34
CA TYR A 136 1.69 10.65 -16.48
C TYR A 136 1.20 11.34 -17.77
N HIS A 137 0.07 12.04 -17.70
CA HIS A 137 -0.47 12.79 -18.84
C HIS A 137 0.44 13.94 -19.28
N ASN A 138 1.02 14.69 -18.33
CA ASN A 138 1.95 15.78 -18.65
C ASN A 138 3.29 15.28 -19.21
N SER A 139 3.68 14.02 -18.94
CA SER A 139 4.88 13.39 -19.50
C SER A 139 4.70 12.82 -20.91
N GLY A 140 3.51 12.96 -21.52
CA GLY A 140 3.22 12.49 -22.87
C GLY A 140 2.79 11.01 -22.94
N GLY A 141 2.36 10.42 -21.83
CA GLY A 141 1.81 9.06 -21.82
C GLY A 141 0.49 9.00 -22.58
N GLU A 142 0.44 8.21 -23.66
CA GLU A 142 -0.77 7.95 -24.43
C GLU A 142 -1.92 7.52 -23.50
N SER A 143 -3.01 8.29 -23.53
CA SER A 143 -4.27 7.96 -22.86
C SER A 143 -4.88 6.76 -23.58
N TYR A 144 -5.01 5.63 -22.90
CA TYR A 144 -5.84 4.53 -23.36
C TYR A 144 -7.20 4.67 -22.68
N ASP A 145 -8.17 5.22 -23.42
CA ASP A 145 -9.57 5.27 -23.01
C ASP A 145 -10.11 3.83 -22.89
N TYR A 146 -10.63 3.48 -21.71
CA TYR A 146 -11.41 2.25 -21.47
C TYR A 146 -12.90 2.53 -21.54
#